data_AF-A0A2J8PMS4-F1
#
_entry.id   AF-A0A2J8PMS4-F1
#
_cell.length_a   1.000
_cell.length_b   1.000
_cell.length_c   1.000
_cell.angle_alpha   90.00
_cell.angle_beta   90.00
_cell.angle_gamma   90.00
#
_symmetry.space_group_name_H-M   'P 1'
#
loop_
_entity.id
_entity.type
_entity.pdbx_description
1 polymer ?
#
loop_
_entity_poly.entity_id
_entity_poly.type
_entity_poly.pdbx_seq_one_letter_code
_entity_poly.pdbx_strand_id
1 'polypeptide(L)'
;MEMFTFLLTCIFLPLVRGHSLFTCEPITVPRCMKMAYNMTFFPNLMGHYDQSIAAVEMEHFLPLANLECSPNIETFLCKAFVPTCTEQIHVVPPCRKLCEKVYSDCKKLIDTFGIRWPEELECDRLQYCDETVPVTFDPHTEFLGPQKKTEQVQRDIGFWCPRHLKTSGGQGYKFLGIDQCAPPCPNMYFKSDELEFAKSFIGTVSIFCLCATLFTFLTFLIDVRRFRYPERPIIYYSVCYSIVSLMYFIGFLLGDSTACNKADEKLELGDTVVLGSQNKACTVLFMLLYFFTMAGTVWWVILTITWFLAAGRKWSCEAIEQKAVWFHAVAWGTPGFLTVMLLAMNKVEGDNISGVCFVGLYDLDASRYFVLLPLCLCVFVGLSLLLAGIISLNHVRQVIQHDGRNQEKLKKFMIRIGVFSGLYLVPLVTLLGCYVYEQVNRITWEITWVSDHCRQYHIPCPYQSNQ
;
A
#
# COMPACT_ATOMS: atom_id res chain seq x y z
N MET A 1 23.29 17.59 1.63
CA MET A 1 23.66 16.44 0.78
C MET A 1 23.28 15.14 1.48
N GLU A 2 23.64 14.95 2.74
CA GLU A 2 23.36 13.71 3.51
C GLU A 2 21.88 13.33 3.64
N MET A 3 20.99 14.28 3.97
CA MET A 3 19.54 14.04 4.04
C MET A 3 18.94 13.60 2.70
N PHE A 4 19.48 14.09 1.58
CA PHE A 4 18.98 13.79 0.24
C PHE A 4 19.48 12.44 -0.28
N THR A 5 20.73 12.09 0.01
CA THR A 5 21.24 10.72 -0.18
C THR A 5 20.45 9.73 0.65
N PHE A 6 20.09 10.06 1.90
CA PHE A 6 19.25 9.20 2.74
C PHE A 6 17.85 8.97 2.13
N LEU A 7 17.22 10.05 1.64
CA LEU A 7 15.95 10.01 0.91
C LEU A 7 16.01 9.17 -0.37
N LEU A 8 17.04 9.33 -1.20
CA LEU A 8 17.24 8.49 -2.38
C LEU A 8 17.51 7.03 -2.00
N THR A 9 18.32 6.75 -0.98
CA THR A 9 18.59 5.38 -0.54
C THR A 9 17.35 4.68 -0.02
N CYS A 10 16.42 5.39 0.63
CA CYS A 10 15.13 4.84 1.05
C CYS A 10 14.20 4.50 -0.14
N ILE A 11 14.36 5.17 -1.30
CA ILE A 11 13.59 4.88 -2.52
C ILE A 11 14.12 3.63 -3.24
N PHE A 12 15.41 3.32 -3.12
CA PHE A 12 16.08 2.22 -3.85
C PHE A 12 16.38 0.98 -3.01
N LEU A 13 16.12 0.97 -1.71
CA LEU A 13 16.24 -0.23 -0.87
C LEU A 13 14.97 -1.10 -1.03
N PRO A 14 15.05 -2.29 -1.67
CA PRO A 14 13.97 -3.26 -1.55
C PRO A 14 13.99 -3.73 -0.10
N LEU A 15 12.92 -3.42 0.65
CA LEU A 15 12.71 -4.02 1.96
C LEU A 15 12.40 -5.50 1.72
N VAL A 16 13.44 -6.35 1.69
CA VAL A 16 13.29 -7.79 1.61
C VAL A 16 12.80 -8.28 2.97
N ARG A 17 11.52 -8.66 3.09
CA ARG A 17 11.06 -9.62 4.11
C ARG A 17 9.72 -10.26 3.76
N GLY A 18 9.70 -11.58 3.88
CA GLY A 18 8.63 -12.46 3.39
C GLY A 18 7.39 -12.52 4.28
N HIS A 19 6.29 -12.94 3.65
CA HIS A 19 5.00 -13.22 4.26
C HIS A 19 4.91 -14.69 4.72
N SER A 20 4.07 -14.97 5.73
CA SER A 20 3.66 -16.32 6.14
C SER A 20 2.25 -16.22 6.73
N LEU A 21 1.33 -17.18 6.53
CA LEU A 21 -0.12 -17.18 6.83
C LEU A 21 -0.53 -18.59 7.32
N PHE A 22 -0.99 -18.79 8.56
CA PHE A 22 -1.51 -20.09 9.05
C PHE A 22 -2.67 -19.98 10.07
N THR A 23 -3.89 -20.46 9.76
CA THR A 23 -5.02 -20.56 10.72
C THR A 23 -5.90 -21.79 10.55
N CYS A 24 -6.69 -22.07 11.59
CA CYS A 24 -7.59 -23.21 11.60
C CYS A 24 -8.88 -22.97 10.81
N GLU A 25 -9.28 -23.96 10.04
CA GLU A 25 -10.43 -23.95 9.15
C GLU A 25 -11.31 -25.20 9.38
N PRO A 26 -12.62 -25.14 9.10
CA PRO A 26 -13.51 -26.29 9.26
C PRO A 26 -13.14 -27.39 8.26
N ILE A 27 -13.33 -28.65 8.68
CA ILE A 27 -13.07 -29.79 7.79
C ILE A 27 -14.11 -29.82 6.66
N THR A 28 -13.62 -29.70 5.43
CA THR A 28 -14.40 -29.80 4.18
C THR A 28 -14.17 -31.12 3.45
N VAL A 29 -13.13 -31.88 3.82
CA VAL A 29 -12.83 -33.20 3.25
C VAL A 29 -13.88 -34.23 3.70
N PRO A 30 -14.75 -34.75 2.79
CA PRO A 30 -15.91 -35.56 3.19
C PRO A 30 -15.58 -36.78 4.04
N ARG A 31 -14.44 -37.41 3.77
CA ARG A 31 -13.97 -38.62 4.46
C ARG A 31 -13.49 -38.35 5.89
N CYS A 32 -13.09 -37.11 6.20
CA CYS A 32 -12.59 -36.71 7.51
C CYS A 32 -13.62 -35.94 8.36
N MET A 33 -14.84 -35.72 7.84
CA MET A 33 -15.90 -35.01 8.59
C MET A 33 -16.38 -35.76 9.84
N LYS A 34 -16.15 -37.07 9.93
CA LYS A 34 -16.59 -37.93 11.05
C LYS A 34 -15.52 -38.11 12.13
N MET A 35 -14.42 -37.36 12.06
CA MET A 35 -13.37 -37.40 13.07
C MET A 35 -13.86 -36.82 14.40
N ALA A 36 -13.13 -37.12 15.49
CA ALA A 36 -13.43 -36.55 16.81
C ALA A 36 -13.21 -35.03 16.91
N TYR A 37 -12.63 -34.42 15.87
CA TYR A 37 -12.40 -32.99 15.73
C TYR A 37 -13.05 -32.48 14.44
N ASN A 38 -13.48 -31.21 14.46
CA ASN A 38 -14.18 -30.56 13.34
C ASN A 38 -13.38 -29.42 12.69
N MET A 39 -12.23 -29.07 13.26
CA MET A 39 -11.35 -27.99 12.80
C MET A 39 -9.97 -28.55 12.46
N THR A 40 -9.41 -28.11 11.34
CA THR A 40 -8.10 -28.51 10.84
C THR A 40 -7.21 -27.31 10.60
N PHE A 41 -5.90 -27.51 10.50
CA PHE A 41 -4.90 -26.46 10.35
C PHE A 41 -3.94 -26.82 9.22
N PHE A 42 -3.62 -25.84 8.38
CA PHE A 42 -2.72 -25.98 7.24
C PHE A 42 -1.56 -24.97 7.30
N PRO A 43 -0.35 -25.34 6.82
CA PRO A 43 -0.04 -26.56 6.09
C PRO A 43 0.09 -27.78 7.00
N ASN A 44 -0.23 -28.95 6.46
CA ASN A 44 -0.02 -30.22 7.15
C ASN A 44 1.48 -30.60 7.18
N LEU A 45 1.82 -31.74 7.80
CA LEU A 45 3.20 -32.20 7.97
C LEU A 45 3.95 -32.38 6.62
N MET A 46 3.21 -32.64 5.55
CA MET A 46 3.73 -32.86 4.19
C MET A 46 3.83 -31.56 3.37
N GLY A 47 3.51 -30.40 3.97
CA GLY A 47 3.63 -29.10 3.32
C GLY A 47 2.50 -28.75 2.36
N HIS A 48 1.39 -29.50 2.33
CA HIS A 48 0.20 -29.11 1.59
C HIS A 48 -0.42 -27.89 2.26
N TYR A 49 -0.84 -26.86 1.51
CA TYR A 49 -1.26 -25.57 2.05
C TYR A 49 -2.77 -25.38 2.20
N ASP A 50 -3.58 -26.30 1.65
CA ASP A 50 -5.03 -26.28 1.78
C ASP A 50 -5.62 -27.71 1.78
N GLN A 51 -6.85 -27.83 2.25
CA GLN A 51 -7.59 -29.10 2.30
C GLN A 51 -7.85 -29.74 0.93
N SER A 52 -7.93 -28.96 -0.14
CA SER A 52 -8.21 -29.47 -1.49
C SER A 52 -6.99 -30.18 -2.09
N ILE A 53 -5.80 -29.59 -1.95
CA ILE A 53 -4.51 -30.19 -2.33
C ILE A 53 -4.27 -31.44 -1.48
N ALA A 54 -4.47 -31.35 -0.17
CA ALA A 54 -4.31 -32.49 0.70
C ALA A 54 -5.31 -33.61 0.42
N ALA A 55 -6.56 -33.29 0.03
CA ALA A 55 -7.53 -34.29 -0.36
C ALA A 55 -7.10 -35.04 -1.63
N VAL A 56 -6.60 -34.33 -2.64
CA VAL A 56 -6.08 -34.93 -3.90
C VAL A 56 -4.89 -35.84 -3.62
N GLU A 57 -3.92 -35.38 -2.84
CA GLU A 57 -2.73 -36.21 -2.51
C GLU A 57 -3.09 -37.40 -1.61
N MET A 58 -4.10 -37.25 -0.75
CA MET A 58 -4.66 -38.36 0.03
C MET A 58 -5.33 -39.42 -0.87
N GLU A 59 -5.76 -39.08 -2.09
CA GLU A 59 -6.39 -40.04 -3.02
C GLU A 59 -5.48 -41.24 -3.34
N HIS A 60 -4.16 -41.01 -3.40
CA HIS A 60 -3.16 -42.06 -3.61
C HIS A 60 -3.20 -43.17 -2.55
N PHE A 61 -3.71 -42.87 -1.34
CA PHE A 61 -3.80 -43.80 -0.22
C PHE A 61 -5.21 -44.39 -0.05
N LEU A 62 -6.21 -43.92 -0.81
CA LEU A 62 -7.58 -44.44 -0.74
C LEU A 62 -7.74 -45.93 -1.05
N PRO A 63 -6.93 -46.58 -1.90
CA PRO A 63 -7.01 -48.03 -2.06
C PRO A 63 -6.83 -48.80 -0.75
N LEU A 64 -5.98 -48.31 0.16
CA LEU A 64 -5.75 -48.92 1.48
C LEU A 64 -7.00 -48.80 2.37
N ALA A 65 -7.65 -47.64 2.32
CA ALA A 65 -8.81 -47.36 3.14
C ALA A 65 -10.10 -47.98 2.59
N ASN A 66 -10.27 -48.05 1.26
CA ASN A 66 -11.43 -48.71 0.62
C ASN A 66 -11.40 -50.24 0.80
N LEU A 67 -10.20 -50.82 0.96
CA LEU A 67 -10.01 -52.24 1.25
C LEU A 67 -9.87 -52.54 2.75
N GLU A 68 -10.00 -51.52 3.60
CA GLU A 68 -10.02 -51.62 5.07
C GLU A 68 -8.90 -52.49 5.64
N CYS A 69 -7.66 -52.31 5.17
CA CYS A 69 -6.54 -53.15 5.61
C CYS A 69 -6.21 -53.05 7.11
N SER A 70 -6.57 -51.94 7.74
CA SER A 70 -6.45 -51.72 9.19
C SER A 70 -7.69 -51.00 9.69
N PRO A 71 -8.20 -51.31 10.90
CA PRO A 71 -9.32 -50.55 11.49
C PRO A 71 -8.99 -49.07 11.74
N ASN A 72 -7.70 -48.71 11.75
CA ASN A 72 -7.22 -47.36 12.06
C ASN A 72 -6.77 -46.57 10.83
N ILE A 73 -6.93 -47.11 9.61
CA ILE A 73 -6.41 -46.48 8.38
C ILE A 73 -7.02 -45.10 8.11
N GLU A 74 -8.33 -44.94 8.30
CA GLU A 74 -9.00 -43.65 8.07
C GLU A 74 -8.56 -42.59 9.09
N THR A 75 -8.46 -42.99 10.37
CA THR A 75 -7.98 -42.12 11.45
C THR A 75 -6.54 -41.66 11.19
N PHE A 76 -5.68 -42.56 10.72
CA PHE A 76 -4.30 -42.24 10.39
C PHE A 76 -4.20 -41.26 9.21
N LEU A 77 -4.93 -41.51 8.12
CA LEU A 77 -4.92 -40.63 6.95
C LEU A 77 -5.48 -39.24 7.28
N CYS A 78 -6.58 -39.15 8.03
CA CYS A 78 -7.12 -37.86 8.41
C CYS A 78 -6.18 -37.10 9.36
N LYS A 79 -5.51 -37.75 10.31
CA LYS A 79 -4.51 -37.08 11.17
C LYS A 79 -3.26 -36.63 10.40
N ALA A 80 -2.86 -37.35 9.37
CA ALA A 80 -1.71 -37.01 8.54
C ALA A 80 -2.01 -35.86 7.56
N PHE A 81 -3.12 -35.95 6.82
CA PHE A 81 -3.45 -35.02 5.74
C PHE A 81 -4.33 -33.85 6.18
N VAL A 82 -5.18 -34.04 7.19
CA VAL A 82 -6.17 -33.07 7.70
C VAL A 82 -6.04 -32.98 9.23
N PRO A 83 -4.89 -32.54 9.75
CA PRO A 83 -4.56 -32.63 11.18
C PRO A 83 -5.51 -31.78 12.02
N THR A 84 -5.71 -32.16 13.29
CA THR A 84 -6.55 -31.37 14.21
C THR A 84 -5.92 -30.01 14.48
N CYS A 85 -6.78 -28.99 14.57
CA CYS A 85 -6.41 -27.70 15.13
C CYS A 85 -6.50 -27.76 16.66
N THR A 86 -5.43 -27.38 17.36
CA THR A 86 -5.41 -27.17 18.82
C THR A 86 -5.20 -25.68 19.14
N GLU A 87 -5.55 -25.24 20.34
CA GLU A 87 -5.43 -23.82 20.78
C GLU A 87 -4.02 -23.23 20.64
N GLN A 88 -3.00 -24.08 20.54
CA GLN A 88 -1.59 -23.71 20.41
C GLN A 88 -1.11 -23.62 18.95
N ILE A 89 -2.01 -23.69 17.96
CA ILE A 89 -1.72 -23.49 16.52
C ILE A 89 -0.48 -24.28 16.06
N HIS A 90 -0.43 -25.57 16.39
CA HIS A 90 0.61 -26.49 15.94
C HIS A 90 -0.02 -27.69 15.23
N VAL A 91 0.65 -28.18 14.19
CA VAL A 91 0.29 -29.44 13.55
C VAL A 91 0.59 -30.57 14.53
N VAL A 92 -0.44 -31.29 14.95
CA VAL A 92 -0.28 -32.52 15.75
C VAL A 92 -0.09 -33.69 14.78
N PRO A 93 1.14 -34.26 14.67
CA PRO A 93 1.36 -35.41 13.81
C PRO A 93 0.70 -36.69 14.39
N PRO A 94 0.43 -37.72 13.58
CA PRO A 94 -0.05 -39.00 14.09
C PRO A 94 0.98 -39.65 15.02
N CYS A 95 0.50 -40.40 16.02
CA CYS A 95 1.37 -41.12 16.94
C CYS A 95 2.17 -42.22 16.25
N ARG A 96 3.42 -42.43 16.69
CA ARG A 96 4.29 -43.51 16.18
C ARG A 96 3.66 -44.90 16.26
N LYS A 97 3.04 -45.26 17.39
CA LYS A 97 2.35 -46.55 17.55
C LYS A 97 1.23 -46.75 16.53
N LEU A 98 0.45 -45.69 16.26
CA LEU A 98 -0.61 -45.69 15.27
C LEU A 98 -0.05 -45.90 13.86
N CYS A 99 1.03 -45.19 13.52
CA CYS A 99 1.76 -45.36 12.26
C CYS A 99 2.28 -46.78 12.08
N GLU A 100 3.02 -47.33 13.05
CA GLU A 100 3.62 -48.67 12.98
C GLU A 100 2.54 -49.74 12.80
N LYS A 101 1.41 -49.59 13.52
CA LYS A 101 0.27 -50.51 13.43
C LYS A 101 -0.34 -50.50 12.02
N VAL A 102 -0.72 -49.32 11.52
CA VAL A 102 -1.32 -49.14 10.19
C VAL A 102 -0.37 -49.60 9.08
N TYR A 103 0.91 -49.24 9.17
CA TYR A 103 1.92 -49.65 8.21
C TYR A 103 2.08 -51.18 8.17
N SER A 104 2.12 -51.83 9.33
CA SER A 104 2.22 -53.30 9.41
C SER A 104 1.00 -54.02 8.84
N ASP A 105 -0.20 -53.52 9.16
CA ASP A 105 -1.48 -54.11 8.73
C ASP A 105 -1.67 -53.95 7.21
N CYS A 106 -1.30 -52.79 6.66
CA CYS A 106 -1.48 -52.44 5.25
C CYS A 106 -0.29 -52.79 4.34
N LYS A 107 0.82 -53.31 4.89
CA LYS A 107 2.07 -53.58 4.16
C LYS A 107 1.87 -54.31 2.83
N LYS A 108 1.08 -55.39 2.85
CA LYS A 108 0.81 -56.19 1.65
C LYS A 108 0.13 -55.38 0.54
N LEU A 109 -0.79 -54.49 0.89
CA LEU A 109 -1.46 -53.64 -0.09
C LEU A 109 -0.56 -52.50 -0.57
N ILE A 110 0.26 -51.92 0.32
CA ILE A 110 1.27 -50.91 -0.03
C ILE A 110 2.19 -51.46 -1.13
N ASP A 111 2.72 -52.68 -0.94
CA ASP A 111 3.59 -53.34 -1.91
C ASP A 111 2.84 -53.68 -3.22
N THR A 112 1.59 -54.13 -3.13
CA THR A 112 0.79 -54.56 -4.29
C THR A 112 0.38 -53.38 -5.18
N PHE A 113 0.00 -52.25 -4.59
CA PHE A 113 -0.39 -51.04 -5.32
C PHE A 113 0.79 -50.10 -5.62
N GLY A 114 2.01 -50.44 -5.19
CA GLY A 114 3.21 -49.63 -5.41
C GLY A 114 3.14 -48.27 -4.71
N ILE A 115 2.45 -48.18 -3.57
CA ILE A 115 2.28 -46.93 -2.83
C ILE A 115 3.62 -46.56 -2.19
N ARG A 116 4.15 -45.38 -2.55
CA ARG A 116 5.36 -44.86 -1.92
C ARG A 116 5.02 -44.22 -0.59
N TRP A 117 5.65 -44.68 0.47
CA TRP A 117 5.48 -44.11 1.81
C TRP A 117 6.30 -42.82 1.94
N PRO A 118 5.70 -41.67 2.27
CA PRO A 118 6.41 -40.41 2.39
C PRO A 118 7.42 -40.40 3.53
N GLU A 119 8.50 -39.64 3.37
CA GLU A 119 9.57 -39.51 4.36
C GLU A 119 9.05 -38.88 5.67
N GLU A 120 8.10 -37.96 5.56
CA GLU A 120 7.44 -37.28 6.68
C GLU A 120 6.54 -38.22 7.51
N LEU A 121 6.12 -39.34 6.93
CA LEU A 121 5.30 -40.36 7.59
C LEU A 121 6.10 -41.59 8.01
N GLU A 122 7.44 -41.58 7.89
CA GLU A 122 8.29 -42.64 8.45
C GLU A 122 8.06 -42.73 9.98
N CYS A 123 7.58 -43.88 10.45
CA CYS A 123 7.11 -44.00 11.84
C CYS A 123 8.20 -43.70 12.88
N ASP A 124 9.47 -43.94 12.56
CA ASP A 124 10.61 -43.60 13.41
C ASP A 124 10.77 -42.09 13.69
N ARG A 125 10.23 -41.23 12.81
CA ARG A 125 10.28 -39.77 12.91
C ARG A 125 9.14 -39.18 13.72
N LEU A 126 8.09 -39.97 14.00
CA LEU A 126 6.91 -39.52 14.74
C LEU A 126 7.13 -39.65 16.26
N GLN A 127 6.40 -38.82 17.02
CA GLN A 127 6.46 -38.86 18.47
C GLN A 127 5.84 -40.16 19.01
N TYR A 128 6.46 -40.72 20.05
CA TYR A 128 5.92 -41.89 20.74
C TYR A 128 4.78 -41.48 21.68
N CYS A 129 3.54 -41.71 21.25
CA CYS A 129 2.33 -41.49 22.04
C CYS A 129 1.33 -42.64 21.86
N ASP A 130 0.43 -42.79 22.82
CA ASP A 130 -0.62 -43.80 22.84
C ASP A 130 -2.00 -43.14 22.86
N GLU A 131 -2.83 -43.41 21.85
CA GLU A 131 -4.11 -42.72 21.65
C GLU A 131 -5.26 -43.32 22.47
N THR A 132 -5.03 -44.38 23.24
CA THR A 132 -6.07 -45.02 24.07
C THR A 132 -6.32 -44.35 25.42
N VAL A 133 -5.65 -43.22 25.72
CA VAL A 133 -5.81 -42.48 26.97
C VAL A 133 -6.39 -41.09 26.68
N PRO A 134 -7.56 -40.72 27.22
CA PRO A 134 -8.07 -39.36 27.14
C PRO A 134 -7.09 -38.42 27.85
N VAL A 135 -6.77 -37.27 27.25
CA VAL A 135 -5.95 -36.23 27.88
C VAL A 135 -6.76 -35.58 29.00
N THR A 136 -6.75 -36.18 30.20
CA THR A 136 -7.01 -35.45 31.43
C THR A 136 -5.75 -34.68 31.78
N PHE A 137 -5.78 -33.36 31.59
CA PHE A 137 -4.79 -32.47 32.15
C PHE A 137 -4.84 -32.58 33.68
N ASP A 138 -3.77 -33.10 34.28
CA ASP A 138 -3.46 -32.84 35.69
C ASP A 138 -2.12 -32.08 35.73
N PRO A 139 -2.09 -30.81 36.16
CA PRO A 139 -0.87 -30.06 36.25
C PRO A 139 -0.22 -30.44 37.57
N HIS A 140 0.68 -31.43 37.58
CA HIS A 140 1.82 -31.59 38.50
C HIS A 140 2.34 -33.03 38.40
N THR A 141 3.18 -33.31 37.40
CA THR A 141 4.21 -34.34 37.58
C THR A 141 5.44 -33.92 36.76
N GLU A 142 6.44 -33.38 37.46
CA GLU A 142 7.76 -33.17 36.91
C GLU A 142 8.36 -34.51 36.47
N PHE A 143 8.65 -34.67 35.18
CA PHE A 143 9.57 -35.70 34.71
C PHE A 143 10.83 -35.02 34.17
N LEU A 144 11.88 -35.16 34.98
CA LEU A 144 13.25 -34.75 34.73
C LEU A 144 13.80 -35.51 33.50
N GLY A 145 14.16 -34.79 32.44
CA GLY A 145 14.89 -35.31 31.29
C GLY A 145 15.55 -34.17 30.50
N PRO A 146 16.78 -34.33 29.98
CA PRO A 146 17.55 -33.21 29.46
C PRO A 146 16.96 -32.73 28.13
N GLN A 147 16.28 -31.58 28.16
CA GLN A 147 15.80 -30.90 26.96
C GLN A 147 16.98 -30.46 26.09
N LYS A 148 17.19 -31.15 24.97
CA LYS A 148 17.68 -30.49 23.76
C LYS A 148 16.59 -29.50 23.35
N LYS A 149 16.84 -28.21 23.58
CA LYS A 149 16.04 -27.13 23.01
C LYS A 149 16.14 -27.20 21.49
N THR A 150 15.20 -27.89 20.85
CA THR A 150 14.94 -27.66 19.43
C THR A 150 14.26 -26.30 19.37
N GLU A 151 14.96 -25.31 18.82
CA GLU A 151 14.40 -23.99 18.52
C GLU A 151 13.12 -24.17 17.68
N GLN A 152 11.96 -23.94 18.29
CA GLN A 152 10.70 -23.83 17.57
C GLN A 152 10.77 -22.54 16.75
N VAL A 153 10.91 -22.68 15.43
CA VAL A 153 10.78 -21.58 14.48
C VAL A 153 9.30 -21.16 14.44
N GLN A 154 8.96 -20.15 15.23
CA GLN A 154 7.63 -19.57 15.29
C GLN A 154 7.39 -18.72 14.04
N ARG A 155 6.42 -19.12 13.19
CA ARG A 155 6.14 -18.47 11.91
C ARG A 155 4.97 -17.50 12.01
N ASP A 156 5.13 -16.34 11.39
CA ASP A 156 4.17 -15.24 11.33
C ASP A 156 2.90 -15.65 10.54
N ILE A 157 1.73 -15.12 10.91
CA ILE A 157 0.45 -15.41 10.25
C ILE A 157 -0.07 -14.09 9.67
N GLY A 158 -0.06 -13.97 8.35
CA GLY A 158 -0.30 -12.74 7.62
C GLY A 158 -1.77 -12.43 7.46
N PHE A 159 -2.06 -11.42 6.64
CA PHE A 159 -3.39 -10.86 6.49
C PHE A 159 -4.27 -11.69 5.54
N TRP A 160 -5.44 -12.12 6.03
CA TRP A 160 -6.52 -12.70 5.21
C TRP A 160 -7.60 -11.66 4.95
N CYS A 161 -8.13 -11.57 3.72
CA CYS A 161 -9.21 -10.65 3.42
C CYS A 161 -10.56 -11.10 4.03
N PRO A 162 -11.13 -10.36 4.99
CA PRO A 162 -12.46 -10.65 5.55
C PRO A 162 -13.55 -10.49 4.49
N ARG A 163 -14.66 -11.23 4.62
CA ARG A 163 -15.82 -11.13 3.70
C ARG A 163 -16.32 -9.70 3.52
N HIS A 164 -16.39 -8.93 4.61
CA HIS A 164 -16.82 -7.54 4.60
C HIS A 164 -15.93 -6.63 3.74
N LEU A 165 -14.68 -7.00 3.47
CA LEU A 165 -13.71 -6.23 2.68
C LEU A 165 -13.46 -6.84 1.29
N LYS A 166 -14.13 -7.94 0.95
CA LYS A 166 -14.02 -8.54 -0.37
C LYS A 166 -14.67 -7.66 -1.41
N THR A 167 -14.07 -7.61 -2.59
CA THR A 167 -14.63 -6.90 -3.73
C THR A 167 -14.98 -7.87 -4.86
N SER A 168 -16.10 -7.60 -5.53
CA SER A 168 -16.56 -8.41 -6.67
C SER A 168 -15.83 -8.08 -7.98
N GLY A 169 -15.07 -6.98 -8.01
CA GLY A 169 -14.34 -6.51 -9.18
C GLY A 169 -12.90 -6.16 -8.85
N GLY A 170 -11.95 -6.83 -9.50
CA GLY A 170 -10.53 -6.52 -9.31
C GLY A 170 -9.65 -7.19 -10.37
N GLN A 171 -9.57 -6.59 -11.57
CA GLN A 171 -8.44 -6.87 -12.46
C GLN A 171 -7.21 -6.14 -11.91
N GLY A 172 -6.44 -6.81 -11.04
CA GLY A 172 -5.04 -6.47 -10.72
C GLY A 172 -4.76 -5.51 -9.56
N TYR A 173 -5.72 -5.23 -8.67
CA TYR A 173 -5.46 -4.44 -7.46
C TYR A 173 -5.35 -5.34 -6.21
N LYS A 174 -4.36 -5.05 -5.36
CA LYS A 174 -4.06 -5.79 -4.13
C LYS A 174 -4.12 -4.86 -2.92
N PHE A 175 -4.79 -5.29 -1.86
CA PHE A 175 -4.76 -4.62 -0.55
C PHE A 175 -4.04 -5.53 0.44
N LEU A 176 -3.00 -5.01 1.10
CA LEU A 176 -2.12 -5.78 1.99
C LEU A 176 -1.56 -7.07 1.34
N GLY A 177 -1.31 -7.02 0.03
CA GLY A 177 -0.81 -8.15 -0.76
C GLY A 177 -1.88 -9.15 -1.22
N ILE A 178 -3.15 -8.97 -0.83
CA ILE A 178 -4.26 -9.87 -1.15
C ILE A 178 -5.11 -9.30 -2.30
N ASP A 179 -5.34 -10.13 -3.32
CA ASP A 179 -6.23 -9.82 -4.44
C ASP A 179 -7.71 -9.79 -4.01
N GLN A 180 -8.53 -9.01 -4.72
CA GLN A 180 -9.98 -8.87 -4.45
C GLN A 180 -10.30 -8.40 -3.03
N CYS A 181 -9.41 -7.62 -2.43
CA CYS A 181 -9.58 -7.03 -1.12
C CYS A 181 -9.46 -5.52 -1.19
N ALA A 182 -10.25 -4.80 -0.38
CA ALA A 182 -10.25 -3.35 -0.33
C ALA A 182 -10.19 -2.80 1.10
N PRO A 183 -9.63 -1.59 1.27
CA PRO A 183 -9.71 -0.88 2.55
C PRO A 183 -11.16 -0.59 2.95
N PRO A 184 -11.47 -0.55 4.25
CA PRO A 184 -12.79 -0.16 4.75
C PRO A 184 -13.11 1.32 4.46
N CYS A 185 -14.39 1.64 4.32
CA CYS A 185 -14.94 3.00 4.25
C CYS A 185 -15.98 3.20 5.36
N PRO A 186 -16.13 4.40 5.98
CA PRO A 186 -15.58 5.72 5.62
C PRO A 186 -14.23 6.07 6.24
N ASN A 187 -13.67 5.22 7.09
CA ASN A 187 -12.35 5.45 7.64
C ASN A 187 -11.64 4.12 7.91
N MET A 188 -10.32 4.21 8.00
CA MET A 188 -9.45 3.13 8.45
C MET A 188 -8.75 3.51 9.76
N TYR A 189 -8.28 4.76 9.89
CA TYR A 189 -7.43 5.20 11.01
C TYR A 189 -8.07 6.21 11.96
N PHE A 190 -9.10 6.94 11.50
CA PHE A 190 -9.64 8.09 12.22
C PHE A 190 -10.91 7.75 12.97
N LYS A 191 -11.10 8.37 14.14
CA LYS A 191 -12.41 8.36 14.80
C LYS A 191 -13.41 9.23 14.02
N SER A 192 -14.70 9.03 14.26
CA SER A 192 -15.76 9.75 13.54
C SER A 192 -15.67 11.27 13.70
N ASP A 193 -15.37 11.75 14.91
CA ASP A 193 -15.21 13.18 15.21
C ASP A 193 -13.98 13.80 14.53
N GLU A 194 -12.86 13.06 14.51
CA GLU A 194 -11.64 13.48 13.81
C GLU A 194 -11.84 13.52 12.29
N LEU A 195 -12.58 12.54 11.75
CA LEU A 195 -12.92 12.46 10.33
C LEU A 195 -13.82 13.62 9.89
N GLU A 196 -14.84 13.95 10.66
CA GLU A 196 -15.72 15.10 10.39
C GLU A 196 -14.95 16.42 10.42
N PHE A 197 -14.05 16.58 11.40
CA PHE A 197 -13.16 17.73 11.45
C PHE A 197 -12.27 17.82 10.21
N ALA A 198 -11.62 16.71 9.81
CA ALA A 198 -10.75 16.67 8.63
C ALA A 198 -11.51 17.01 7.35
N LYS A 199 -12.70 16.43 7.14
CA LYS A 199 -13.59 16.72 6.00
C LYS A 199 -13.94 18.20 5.94
N SER A 200 -14.39 18.76 7.07
CA SER A 200 -14.77 20.18 7.17
C SER A 200 -13.58 21.12 6.95
N PHE A 201 -12.41 20.76 7.47
CA PHE A 201 -11.18 21.52 7.29
C PHE A 201 -10.74 21.56 5.83
N ILE A 202 -10.68 20.40 5.15
CA ILE A 202 -10.33 20.29 3.73
C ILE A 202 -11.32 21.11 2.88
N GLY A 203 -12.62 20.93 3.11
CA GLY A 203 -13.66 21.69 2.42
C GLY A 203 -13.50 23.21 2.58
N THR A 204 -13.31 23.67 3.82
CA THR A 204 -13.15 25.11 4.12
C THR A 204 -11.89 25.69 3.47
N VAL A 205 -10.74 25.02 3.61
CA VAL A 205 -9.47 25.47 3.01
C VAL A 205 -9.55 25.48 1.48
N SER A 206 -10.24 24.50 0.88
CA SER A 206 -10.45 24.45 -0.58
C SER A 206 -11.26 25.65 -1.10
N ILE A 207 -12.21 26.19 -0.33
CA ILE A 207 -12.96 27.38 -0.74
C ILE A 207 -12.04 28.61 -0.72
N PHE A 208 -11.27 28.80 0.34
CA PHE A 208 -10.33 29.92 0.43
C PHE A 208 -9.27 29.87 -0.68
N CYS A 209 -8.71 28.70 -0.94
CA CYS A 209 -7.72 28.50 -2.00
C CYS A 209 -8.34 28.72 -3.40
N LEU A 210 -9.56 28.24 -3.65
CA LEU A 210 -10.27 28.46 -4.90
C LEU A 210 -10.51 29.96 -5.14
N CYS A 211 -11.01 30.69 -4.14
CA CYS A 211 -11.24 32.12 -4.25
C CYS A 211 -9.93 32.90 -4.53
N ALA A 212 -8.84 32.59 -3.82
CA ALA A 212 -7.55 33.28 -3.97
C ALA A 212 -6.91 33.01 -5.35
N THR A 213 -6.94 31.75 -5.80
CA THR A 213 -6.36 31.35 -7.09
C THR A 213 -7.21 31.83 -8.27
N LEU A 214 -8.53 31.81 -8.14
CA LEU A 214 -9.46 32.36 -9.15
C LEU A 214 -9.28 33.87 -9.28
N PHE A 215 -9.16 34.60 -8.17
CA PHE A 215 -8.87 36.05 -8.21
C PHE A 215 -7.58 36.36 -8.99
N THR A 216 -6.53 35.58 -8.76
CA THR A 216 -5.24 35.71 -9.48
C THR A 216 -5.42 35.45 -10.97
N PHE A 217 -6.15 34.39 -11.34
CA PHE A 217 -6.42 34.05 -12.74
C PHE A 217 -7.30 35.09 -13.45
N LEU A 218 -8.38 35.57 -12.80
CA LEU A 218 -9.25 36.62 -13.35
C LEU A 218 -8.49 37.93 -13.54
N THR A 219 -7.62 38.30 -12.60
CA THR A 219 -6.75 39.48 -12.74
C THR A 219 -5.84 39.38 -13.97
N PHE A 220 -5.34 38.18 -14.27
CA PHE A 220 -4.58 37.93 -15.50
C PHE A 220 -5.44 38.07 -16.77
N LEU A 221 -6.69 37.59 -16.76
CA LEU A 221 -7.57 37.71 -17.93
C LEU A 221 -7.91 39.17 -18.27
N ILE A 222 -7.99 40.04 -17.26
CA ILE A 222 -8.23 41.48 -17.45
C ILE A 222 -7.04 42.15 -18.16
N ASP A 223 -5.81 41.80 -17.80
CA ASP A 223 -4.60 42.34 -18.41
C ASP A 223 -3.54 41.26 -18.67
N VAL A 224 -3.74 40.53 -19.78
CA VAL A 224 -2.86 39.45 -20.21
C VAL A 224 -1.45 39.95 -20.55
N ARG A 225 -1.32 41.21 -20.96
CA ARG A 225 -0.03 41.80 -21.38
C ARG A 225 0.88 42.14 -20.21
N ARG A 226 0.30 42.26 -19.00
CA ARG A 226 1.03 42.55 -17.75
C ARG A 226 1.98 41.43 -17.33
N PHE A 227 1.63 40.17 -17.59
CA PHE A 227 2.36 39.01 -17.11
C PHE A 227 3.21 38.36 -18.21
N ARG A 228 4.39 38.92 -18.44
CA ARG A 228 5.38 38.34 -19.37
C ARG A 228 6.27 37.32 -18.66
N TYR A 229 6.99 36.51 -19.43
CA TYR A 229 8.10 35.75 -18.86
C TYR A 229 9.11 36.72 -18.22
N PRO A 230 9.67 36.40 -17.05
CA PRO A 230 9.65 35.11 -16.34
C PRO A 230 8.50 34.89 -15.33
N GLU A 231 7.54 35.83 -15.18
CA GLU A 231 6.43 35.73 -14.19
C GLU A 231 5.26 34.87 -14.67
N ARG A 232 5.08 34.75 -15.98
CA ARG A 232 3.95 34.02 -16.60
C ARG A 232 3.70 32.60 -16.05
N PRO A 233 4.71 31.78 -15.67
CA PRO A 233 4.50 30.48 -15.03
C PRO A 233 3.63 30.53 -13.76
N ILE A 234 3.64 31.64 -13.00
CA ILE A 234 2.82 31.82 -11.79
C ILE A 234 1.33 31.71 -12.12
N ILE A 235 0.91 32.17 -13.31
CA ILE A 235 -0.48 32.11 -13.74
C ILE A 235 -0.90 30.68 -14.02
N TYR A 236 -0.09 29.91 -14.76
CA TYR A 236 -0.38 28.51 -15.04
C TYR A 236 -0.38 27.66 -13.77
N TYR A 237 0.52 27.96 -12.84
CA TYR A 237 0.52 27.38 -11.50
C TYR A 237 -0.79 27.68 -10.76
N SER A 238 -1.23 28.94 -10.74
CA SER A 238 -2.50 29.36 -10.13
C SER A 238 -3.71 28.65 -10.75
N VAL A 239 -3.72 28.45 -12.07
CA VAL A 239 -4.79 27.69 -12.76
C VAL A 239 -4.80 26.24 -12.29
N CYS A 240 -3.65 25.58 -12.22
CA CYS A 240 -3.57 24.19 -11.74
C CYS A 240 -4.16 24.07 -10.33
N TYR A 241 -3.73 24.92 -9.40
CA TYR A 241 -4.23 24.87 -8.02
C TYR A 241 -5.68 25.30 -7.87
N SER A 242 -6.22 26.16 -8.76
CA SER A 242 -7.66 26.45 -8.78
C SER A 242 -8.49 25.21 -9.10
N ILE A 243 -8.03 24.38 -10.04
CA ILE A 243 -8.73 23.15 -10.42
C ILE A 243 -8.57 22.08 -9.33
N VAL A 244 -7.37 21.93 -8.76
CA VAL A 244 -7.15 21.06 -7.59
C VAL A 244 -8.08 21.44 -6.44
N SER A 245 -8.18 22.73 -6.13
CA SER A 245 -9.06 23.24 -5.08
C SER A 245 -10.54 23.01 -5.39
N LEU A 246 -10.95 23.18 -6.64
CA LEU A 246 -12.30 22.87 -7.09
C LEU A 246 -12.62 21.38 -6.93
N MET A 247 -11.67 20.48 -7.25
CA MET A 247 -11.88 19.04 -7.10
C MET A 247 -12.06 18.64 -5.63
N TYR A 248 -11.26 19.18 -4.72
CA TYR A 248 -11.46 18.96 -3.27
C TYR A 248 -12.78 19.54 -2.76
N PHE A 249 -13.20 20.71 -3.26
CA PHE A 249 -14.50 21.27 -2.92
C PHE A 249 -15.66 20.39 -3.43
N ILE A 250 -15.56 19.87 -4.66
CA ILE A 250 -16.53 18.92 -5.20
C ILE A 250 -16.54 17.64 -4.37
N GLY A 251 -15.39 17.10 -3.99
CA GLY A 251 -15.27 15.93 -3.11
C GLY A 251 -15.97 16.16 -1.77
N PHE A 252 -15.75 17.32 -1.16
CA PHE A 252 -16.44 17.71 0.08
C PHE A 252 -17.97 17.72 -0.07
N LEU A 253 -18.51 18.23 -1.19
CA LEU A 253 -19.96 18.25 -1.44
C LEU A 253 -20.54 16.85 -1.72
N LEU A 254 -19.76 15.98 -2.36
CA LEU A 254 -20.18 14.62 -2.72
C LEU A 254 -20.01 13.64 -1.57
N GLY A 255 -19.20 13.97 -0.56
CA GLY A 255 -18.88 13.10 0.56
C GLY A 255 -18.32 11.75 0.11
N ASP A 256 -18.76 10.67 0.76
CA ASP A 256 -18.19 9.34 0.56
C ASP A 256 -18.73 8.64 -0.71
N SER A 257 -19.70 9.24 -1.40
CA SER A 257 -20.39 8.62 -2.54
C SER A 257 -19.50 8.35 -3.75
N THR A 258 -18.40 9.09 -3.90
CA THR A 258 -17.45 8.90 -5.00
C THR A 258 -16.27 8.04 -4.60
N ALA A 259 -15.80 8.17 -3.36
CA ALA A 259 -14.65 7.45 -2.84
C ALA A 259 -14.98 6.03 -2.34
N CYS A 260 -16.26 5.72 -2.11
CA CYS A 260 -16.68 4.46 -1.52
C CYS A 260 -17.75 3.70 -2.31
N ASN A 261 -17.60 2.38 -2.30
CA ASN A 261 -18.61 1.42 -2.68
C ASN A 261 -19.51 1.12 -1.48
N LYS A 262 -20.83 1.07 -1.73
CA LYS A 262 -21.80 0.71 -0.70
C LYS A 262 -21.81 -0.79 -0.42
N ALA A 263 -22.08 -1.15 0.83
CA ALA A 263 -22.34 -2.48 1.31
C ALA A 263 -23.46 -3.18 0.50
N ASP A 264 -23.29 -4.49 0.29
CA ASP A 264 -24.33 -5.36 -0.22
C ASP A 264 -24.72 -6.35 0.89
N GLU A 265 -25.81 -6.03 1.57
CA GLU A 265 -26.35 -6.85 2.67
C GLU A 265 -26.70 -8.27 2.23
N LYS A 266 -27.05 -8.49 0.95
CA LYS A 266 -27.39 -9.83 0.44
C LYS A 266 -26.18 -10.72 0.29
N LEU A 267 -24.99 -10.13 0.14
CA LEU A 267 -23.72 -10.82 -0.01
C LEU A 267 -22.84 -10.70 1.24
N GLU A 268 -23.33 -10.06 2.31
CA GLU A 268 -22.57 -9.76 3.53
C GLU A 268 -21.28 -8.93 3.27
N LEU A 269 -21.29 -8.07 2.23
CA LEU A 269 -20.19 -7.14 1.95
C LEU A 269 -20.38 -5.84 2.73
N GLY A 270 -19.30 -5.30 3.29
CA GLY A 270 -19.27 -3.98 3.94
C GLY A 270 -18.93 -2.84 2.99
N ASP A 271 -18.97 -1.61 3.51
CA ASP A 271 -18.54 -0.42 2.77
C ASP A 271 -17.02 -0.46 2.54
N THR A 272 -16.61 -0.34 1.29
CA THR A 272 -15.20 -0.42 0.88
C THR A 272 -14.80 0.77 0.04
N VAL A 273 -13.52 1.10 0.02
CA VAL A 273 -12.99 2.13 -0.88
C VAL A 273 -13.12 1.70 -2.34
N VAL A 274 -13.39 2.67 -3.22
CA VAL A 274 -13.37 2.47 -4.66
C VAL A 274 -11.93 2.18 -5.11
N LEU A 275 -11.75 1.04 -5.76
CA LEU A 275 -10.48 0.63 -6.34
C LEU A 275 -10.60 0.44 -7.84
N GLY A 276 -9.60 0.91 -8.56
CA GLY A 276 -9.56 0.92 -10.01
C GLY A 276 -10.45 1.99 -10.66
N SER A 277 -10.44 1.97 -11.99
CA SER A 277 -11.03 2.97 -12.88
C SER A 277 -12.48 2.70 -13.28
N GLN A 278 -13.16 1.77 -12.59
CA GLN A 278 -14.51 1.34 -12.94
C GLN A 278 -15.57 2.38 -12.54
N ASN A 279 -15.39 3.03 -11.40
CA ASN A 279 -16.27 4.12 -10.99
C ASN A 279 -15.90 5.38 -11.79
N LYS A 280 -16.81 5.80 -12.67
CA LYS A 280 -16.60 6.93 -13.59
C LYS A 280 -16.38 8.25 -12.84
N ALA A 281 -17.14 8.51 -11.77
CA ALA A 281 -17.04 9.74 -11.01
C ALA A 281 -15.68 9.83 -10.30
N CYS A 282 -15.29 8.76 -9.62
CA CYS A 282 -13.99 8.62 -8.98
C CYS A 282 -12.83 8.79 -9.98
N THR A 283 -12.93 8.13 -11.15
CA THR A 283 -11.91 8.19 -12.19
C THR A 283 -11.73 9.60 -12.76
N VAL A 284 -12.83 10.34 -12.96
CA VAL A 284 -12.75 11.74 -13.44
C VAL A 284 -12.12 12.65 -12.38
N LEU A 285 -12.48 12.50 -11.11
CA LEU A 285 -11.85 13.25 -10.01
C LEU A 285 -10.35 12.96 -9.93
N PHE A 286 -9.97 11.68 -9.99
CA PHE A 286 -8.57 11.26 -10.04
C PHE A 286 -7.82 11.89 -11.22
N MET A 287 -8.37 11.79 -12.43
CA MET A 287 -7.73 12.31 -13.64
C MET A 287 -7.41 13.79 -13.52
N LEU A 288 -8.39 14.59 -13.10
CA LEU A 288 -8.22 16.04 -12.96
C LEU A 288 -7.28 16.37 -11.80
N LEU A 289 -7.48 15.76 -10.64
CA LEU A 289 -6.69 16.05 -9.45
C LEU A 289 -5.21 15.68 -9.65
N TYR A 290 -4.92 14.46 -10.13
CA TYR A 290 -3.55 14.02 -10.37
C TYR A 290 -2.87 14.82 -11.48
N PHE A 291 -3.55 15.03 -12.62
CA PHE A 291 -3.00 15.81 -13.73
C PHE A 291 -2.61 17.22 -13.29
N PHE A 292 -3.52 17.95 -12.63
CA PHE A 292 -3.26 19.34 -12.25
C PHE A 292 -2.31 19.47 -11.07
N THR A 293 -2.27 18.52 -10.13
CA THR A 293 -1.24 18.48 -9.09
C THR A 293 0.15 18.33 -9.71
N MET A 294 0.34 17.33 -10.59
CA MET A 294 1.63 17.11 -11.25
C MET A 294 2.02 18.27 -12.17
N ALA A 295 1.06 18.81 -12.94
CA ALA A 295 1.31 19.99 -13.77
C ALA A 295 1.72 21.21 -12.94
N GLY A 296 1.07 21.44 -11.79
CA GLY A 296 1.44 22.48 -10.85
C GLY A 296 2.89 22.36 -10.39
N THR A 297 3.32 21.16 -10.00
CA THR A 297 4.72 20.89 -9.61
C THR A 297 5.70 21.17 -10.76
N VAL A 298 5.39 20.75 -12.00
CA VAL A 298 6.24 21.03 -13.17
C VAL A 298 6.29 22.53 -13.48
N TRP A 299 5.17 23.26 -13.36
CA TRP A 299 5.14 24.71 -13.53
C TRP A 299 5.98 25.46 -12.49
N TRP A 300 6.05 24.97 -11.26
CA TRP A 300 6.97 25.50 -10.25
C TRP A 300 8.43 25.28 -10.65
N VAL A 301 8.79 24.10 -11.17
CA VAL A 301 10.14 23.87 -11.70
C VAL A 301 10.44 24.83 -12.85
N ILE A 302 9.49 25.01 -13.79
CA ILE A 302 9.64 25.97 -14.89
C ILE A 302 9.84 27.39 -14.36
N LEU A 303 9.11 27.80 -13.32
CA LEU A 303 9.31 29.10 -12.65
C LEU A 303 10.75 29.24 -12.12
N THR A 304 11.30 28.20 -11.49
CA THR A 304 12.70 28.23 -11.02
C THR A 304 13.70 28.27 -12.18
N ILE A 305 13.42 27.60 -13.30
CA ILE A 305 14.23 27.64 -14.53
C ILE A 305 14.21 29.06 -15.11
N THR A 306 13.04 29.65 -15.33
CA THR A 306 12.92 30.98 -15.93
C THR A 306 13.52 32.05 -15.03
N TRP A 307 13.39 31.90 -13.72
CA TRP A 307 14.06 32.75 -12.73
C TRP A 307 15.58 32.62 -12.81
N PHE A 308 16.13 31.40 -12.86
CA PHE A 308 17.57 31.19 -13.00
C PHE A 308 18.11 31.72 -14.34
N LEU A 309 17.37 31.56 -15.45
CA LEU A 309 17.79 32.08 -16.75
C LEU A 309 17.82 33.62 -16.75
N ALA A 310 16.82 34.26 -16.15
CA ALA A 310 16.81 35.71 -15.97
C ALA A 310 17.93 36.17 -15.02
N ALA A 311 18.16 35.45 -13.92
CA ALA A 311 19.07 35.88 -12.84
C ALA A 311 20.51 35.47 -12.97
N GLY A 312 20.74 34.22 -13.30
CA GLY A 312 22.07 33.67 -13.53
C GLY A 312 22.60 34.07 -14.89
N ARG A 313 21.81 33.85 -15.94
CA ARG A 313 22.26 33.99 -17.33
C ARG A 313 21.91 35.31 -17.99
N LYS A 314 21.20 36.21 -17.28
CA LYS A 314 20.79 37.54 -17.76
C LYS A 314 20.00 37.48 -19.08
N TRP A 315 19.20 36.43 -19.28
CA TRP A 315 18.34 36.33 -20.45
C TRP A 315 17.25 37.42 -20.43
N SER A 316 16.96 37.99 -21.60
CA SER A 316 15.84 38.92 -21.74
C SER A 316 14.50 38.17 -21.71
N CYS A 317 13.41 38.90 -21.48
CA CYS A 317 12.06 38.32 -21.46
C CYS A 317 11.72 37.66 -22.81
N GLU A 318 12.13 38.27 -23.91
CA GLU A 318 11.93 37.78 -25.28
C GLU A 318 12.69 36.46 -25.53
N ALA A 319 13.92 36.36 -25.03
CA ALA A 319 14.73 35.15 -25.17
C ALA A 319 14.12 33.95 -24.43
N ILE A 320 13.53 34.18 -23.25
CA ILE A 320 12.80 33.16 -22.50
C ILE A 320 11.50 32.80 -23.20
N GLU A 321 10.77 33.78 -23.72
CA GLU A 321 9.50 33.58 -24.42
C GLU A 321 9.66 32.74 -25.70
N GLN A 322 10.79 32.85 -26.40
CA GLN A 322 11.11 31.97 -27.54
C GLN A 322 11.17 30.47 -27.18
N LYS A 323 11.35 30.13 -25.89
CA LYS A 323 11.35 28.74 -25.40
C LYS A 323 10.01 28.29 -24.82
N ALA A 324 8.99 29.15 -24.82
CA ALA A 324 7.69 28.88 -24.21
C ALA A 324 7.03 27.59 -24.71
N VAL A 325 7.14 27.28 -26.01
CA VAL A 325 6.57 26.04 -26.60
C VAL A 325 7.09 24.80 -25.88
N TRP A 326 8.39 24.75 -25.56
CA TRP A 326 8.99 23.63 -24.84
C TRP A 326 8.54 23.56 -23.39
N PHE A 327 8.41 24.71 -22.71
CA PHE A 327 7.88 24.76 -21.35
C PHE A 327 6.46 24.20 -21.29
N HIS A 328 5.58 24.60 -22.20
CA HIS A 328 4.22 24.08 -22.29
C HIS A 328 4.17 22.59 -22.64
N ALA A 329 4.98 22.14 -23.61
CA ALA A 329 5.03 20.74 -24.01
C ALA A 329 5.40 19.83 -22.83
N VAL A 330 6.40 20.21 -22.03
CA VAL A 330 6.81 19.44 -20.84
C VAL A 330 5.77 19.54 -19.72
N ALA A 331 5.26 20.75 -19.43
CA ALA A 331 4.33 20.98 -18.33
C ALA A 331 3.00 20.25 -18.46
N TRP A 332 2.52 20.05 -19.69
CA TRP A 332 1.25 19.36 -19.94
C TRP A 332 1.45 17.91 -20.39
N GLY A 333 2.53 17.65 -21.13
CA GLY A 333 2.85 16.31 -21.64
C GLY A 333 3.22 15.34 -20.53
N THR A 334 4.10 15.74 -19.59
CA THR A 334 4.54 14.85 -18.50
C THR A 334 3.38 14.41 -17.61
N PRO A 335 2.54 15.31 -17.06
CA PRO A 335 1.37 14.90 -16.29
C PRO A 335 0.38 14.09 -17.10
N GLY A 336 0.12 14.47 -18.36
CA GLY A 336 -0.80 13.74 -19.23
C GLY A 336 -0.37 12.29 -19.46
N PHE A 337 0.93 12.07 -19.73
CA PHE A 337 1.50 10.74 -19.86
C PHE A 337 1.36 9.92 -18.57
N LEU A 338 1.72 10.50 -17.42
CA LEU A 338 1.61 9.82 -16.12
C LEU A 338 0.16 9.47 -15.78
N THR A 339 -0.80 10.37 -16.01
CA THR A 339 -2.23 10.10 -15.79
C THR A 339 -2.72 8.94 -16.66
N VAL A 340 -2.41 8.95 -17.96
CA VAL A 340 -2.81 7.86 -18.89
C VAL A 340 -2.19 6.53 -18.46
N MET A 341 -0.92 6.55 -18.06
CA MET A 341 -0.23 5.35 -17.59
C MET A 341 -0.89 4.76 -16.33
N LEU A 342 -1.25 5.59 -15.35
CA LEU A 342 -1.95 5.15 -14.14
C LEU A 342 -3.35 4.59 -14.41
N LEU A 343 -4.08 5.20 -15.35
CA LEU A 343 -5.36 4.64 -15.83
C LEU A 343 -5.17 3.28 -16.50
N ALA A 344 -4.16 3.14 -17.35
CA ALA A 344 -3.84 1.88 -18.02
C ALA A 344 -3.43 0.78 -17.03
N MET A 345 -2.76 1.16 -15.93
CA MET A 345 -2.41 0.25 -14.83
C MET A 345 -3.54 0.03 -13.82
N ASN A 346 -4.69 0.66 -14.00
CA ASN A 346 -5.83 0.59 -13.10
C ASN A 346 -5.51 1.01 -11.64
N LYS A 347 -4.58 1.97 -11.46
CA LYS A 347 -4.09 2.45 -10.15
C LYS A 347 -4.84 3.70 -9.70
N VAL A 348 -6.14 3.57 -9.51
CA VAL A 348 -7.04 4.62 -9.02
C VAL A 348 -7.62 4.18 -7.68
N GLU A 349 -7.57 5.04 -6.68
CA GLU A 349 -7.97 4.73 -5.30
C GLU A 349 -8.84 5.86 -4.74
N GLY A 350 -9.94 5.52 -4.08
CA GLY A 350 -10.76 6.48 -3.35
C GLY A 350 -10.06 6.98 -2.08
N ASP A 351 -10.18 8.28 -1.81
CA ASP A 351 -9.79 8.90 -0.54
C ASP A 351 -11.06 9.09 0.30
N ASN A 352 -11.26 8.18 1.25
CA ASN A 352 -12.41 8.19 2.16
C ASN A 352 -12.37 9.33 3.20
N ILE A 353 -11.26 10.07 3.29
CA ILE A 353 -11.15 11.28 4.12
C ILE A 353 -11.62 12.50 3.33
N SER A 354 -11.04 12.75 2.16
CA SER A 354 -11.35 13.98 1.40
C SER A 354 -12.54 13.86 0.44
N GLY A 355 -13.06 12.64 0.22
CA GLY A 355 -14.18 12.40 -0.69
C GLY A 355 -13.81 12.54 -2.17
N VAL A 356 -12.52 12.44 -2.51
CA VAL A 356 -12.01 12.44 -3.88
C VAL A 356 -11.34 11.10 -4.21
N CYS A 357 -10.67 11.00 -5.35
CA CYS A 357 -9.87 9.85 -5.70
C CYS A 357 -8.46 10.27 -6.10
N PHE A 358 -7.47 9.48 -5.70
CA PHE A 358 -6.06 9.72 -5.94
C PHE A 358 -5.31 8.41 -6.22
N VAL A 359 -3.97 8.45 -6.23
CA VAL A 359 -3.10 7.28 -6.42
C VAL A 359 -2.13 7.17 -5.25
N GLY A 360 -1.83 5.93 -4.85
CA GLY A 360 -0.78 5.68 -3.86
C GLY A 360 -1.20 6.03 -2.43
N LEU A 361 -2.48 5.95 -2.14
CA LEU A 361 -3.08 6.03 -0.80
C LEU A 361 -2.96 4.69 -0.07
N TYR A 362 -3.05 3.56 -0.78
CA TYR A 362 -2.92 2.21 -0.22
C TYR A 362 -1.87 1.37 -0.94
N ASP A 363 -1.55 1.66 -2.20
CA ASP A 363 -0.43 1.03 -2.91
C ASP A 363 0.87 1.82 -2.71
N LEU A 364 1.77 1.26 -1.90
CA LEU A 364 3.08 1.85 -1.60
C LEU A 364 3.97 2.01 -2.84
N ASP A 365 3.93 1.07 -3.79
CA ASP A 365 4.74 1.15 -5.00
C ASP A 365 4.21 2.24 -5.93
N ALA A 366 2.88 2.34 -6.08
CA ALA A 366 2.28 3.41 -6.85
C ALA A 366 2.63 4.79 -6.25
N SER A 367 2.57 4.92 -4.92
CA SER A 367 2.97 6.12 -4.18
C SER A 367 4.44 6.49 -4.42
N ARG A 368 5.36 5.52 -4.31
CA ARG A 368 6.80 5.72 -4.51
C ARG A 368 7.13 6.22 -5.92
N TYR A 369 6.64 5.52 -6.94
CA TYR A 369 7.05 5.77 -8.32
C TYR A 369 6.29 6.90 -9.00
N PHE A 370 5.01 7.11 -8.67
CA PHE A 370 4.16 8.08 -9.38
C PHE A 370 3.87 9.36 -8.60
N VAL A 371 4.20 9.41 -7.31
CA VAL A 371 4.02 10.61 -6.49
C VAL A 371 5.36 11.07 -5.92
N LEU A 372 6.00 10.23 -5.11
CA LEU A 372 7.20 10.61 -4.37
C LEU A 372 8.41 10.87 -5.29
N LEU A 373 8.70 9.96 -6.22
CA LEU A 373 9.85 10.10 -7.13
C LEU A 373 9.75 11.36 -8.02
N PRO A 374 8.62 11.64 -8.73
CA PRO A 374 8.47 12.88 -9.48
C PRO A 374 8.61 14.14 -8.61
N LEU A 375 8.04 14.12 -7.41
CA LEU A 375 8.12 15.24 -6.47
C LEU A 375 9.57 15.48 -6.00
N CYS A 376 10.28 14.43 -5.60
CA CYS A 376 11.71 14.47 -5.23
C CYS A 376 12.57 15.06 -6.34
N LEU A 377 12.38 14.58 -7.58
CA LEU A 377 13.12 15.07 -8.74
C LEU A 377 12.85 16.55 -9.00
N CYS A 378 11.57 16.96 -8.94
CA CYS A 378 11.18 18.36 -9.12
C CYS A 378 11.79 19.25 -8.04
N VAL A 379 11.66 18.89 -6.76
CA VAL A 379 12.23 19.63 -5.63
C VAL A 379 13.74 19.74 -5.75
N PHE A 380 14.43 18.65 -6.11
CA PHE A 380 15.88 18.66 -6.30
C PHE A 380 16.33 19.61 -7.40
N VAL A 381 15.69 19.55 -8.57
CA VAL A 381 15.98 20.45 -9.70
C VAL A 381 15.69 21.90 -9.32
N GLY A 382 14.51 22.17 -8.75
CA GLY A 382 14.12 23.52 -8.34
C GLY A 382 15.03 24.12 -7.28
N LEU A 383 15.39 23.36 -6.24
CA LEU A 383 16.33 23.78 -5.20
C LEU A 383 17.72 24.08 -5.78
N SER A 384 18.22 23.21 -6.66
CA SER A 384 19.53 23.40 -7.30
C SER A 384 19.57 24.69 -8.13
N LEU A 385 18.50 24.98 -8.87
CA LEU A 385 18.36 26.20 -9.67
C LEU A 385 18.19 27.45 -8.82
N LEU A 386 17.42 27.37 -7.73
CA LEU A 386 17.26 28.45 -6.77
C LEU A 386 18.61 28.82 -6.13
N LEU A 387 19.36 27.83 -5.65
CA LEU A 387 20.71 28.04 -5.09
C LEU A 387 21.66 28.64 -6.14
N ALA A 388 21.72 28.07 -7.34
CA ALA A 388 22.56 28.58 -8.41
C ALA A 388 22.22 30.04 -8.79
N GLY A 389 20.93 30.39 -8.83
CA GLY A 389 20.51 31.76 -9.11
C GLY A 389 20.81 32.73 -7.98
N ILE A 390 20.71 32.32 -6.70
CA ILE A 390 21.11 33.14 -5.56
C ILE A 390 22.63 33.40 -5.59
N ILE A 391 23.43 32.36 -5.82
CA ILE A 391 24.89 32.47 -5.94
C ILE A 391 25.26 33.44 -7.08
N SER A 392 24.63 33.29 -8.24
CA SER A 392 24.89 34.17 -9.38
C SER A 392 24.46 35.62 -9.12
N LEU A 393 23.34 35.84 -8.44
CA LEU A 393 22.90 37.18 -8.04
C LEU A 393 23.89 37.85 -7.08
N ASN A 394 24.42 37.09 -6.12
CA ASN A 394 25.41 37.58 -5.16
C ASN A 394 26.73 37.92 -5.84
N HIS A 395 27.21 37.08 -6.77
CA HIS A 395 28.41 37.36 -7.55
C HIS A 395 28.25 38.62 -8.42
N VAL A 396 27.12 38.75 -9.12
CA VAL A 396 26.81 39.94 -9.92
C VAL A 396 26.66 41.20 -9.06
N ARG A 397 26.14 41.06 -7.83
CA ARG A 397 26.03 42.18 -6.86
C ARG A 397 27.40 42.67 -6.39
N GLN A 398 28.39 41.79 -6.24
CA GLN A 398 29.75 42.17 -5.87
C GLN A 398 30.49 42.90 -7.00
N VAL A 399 30.22 42.56 -8.27
CA VAL A 399 30.94 43.12 -9.43
C VAL A 399 30.29 44.42 -9.96
N ILE A 400 28.97 44.61 -9.86
CA ILE A 400 28.24 45.74 -10.49
C ILE A 400 27.86 46.83 -9.46
N GLN A 401 28.83 47.31 -8.68
CA GLN A 401 28.63 48.54 -7.89
C GLN A 401 28.71 49.83 -8.73
N HIS A 402 29.08 49.73 -10.02
CA HIS A 402 29.45 50.89 -10.84
C HIS A 402 28.45 51.36 -11.91
N ASP A 403 27.25 50.78 -12.05
CA ASP A 403 26.29 51.23 -13.08
C ASP A 403 24.84 51.32 -12.59
N GLY A 404 24.30 52.54 -12.64
CA GLY A 404 23.23 53.03 -11.75
C GLY A 404 21.81 53.02 -12.31
N ARG A 405 20.85 52.89 -11.38
CA ARG A 405 19.39 53.13 -11.50
C ARG A 405 18.52 52.12 -12.29
N ASN A 406 18.87 51.73 -13.52
CA ASN A 406 18.05 50.75 -14.27
C ASN A 406 18.25 49.30 -13.77
N GLN A 407 19.46 48.99 -13.28
CA GLN A 407 19.79 47.69 -12.69
C GLN A 407 19.06 47.43 -11.36
N GLU A 408 18.68 48.49 -10.63
CA GLU A 408 18.06 48.34 -9.30
C GLU A 408 16.61 47.87 -9.38
N LYS A 409 15.85 48.35 -10.38
CA LYS A 409 14.47 47.90 -10.64
C LYS A 409 14.45 46.42 -11.05
N LEU A 410 15.37 46.02 -11.94
CA LEU A 410 15.52 44.64 -12.38
C LEU A 410 15.92 43.72 -11.19
N LYS A 411 16.87 44.13 -10.35
CA LYS A 411 17.25 43.41 -9.12
C LYS A 411 16.07 43.22 -8.16
N LYS A 412 15.31 44.28 -7.87
CA LYS A 412 14.12 44.21 -6.99
C LYS A 412 13.06 43.26 -7.55
N PHE A 413 12.83 43.31 -8.85
CA PHE A 413 11.91 42.40 -9.56
C PHE A 413 12.33 40.93 -9.42
N MET A 414 13.61 40.63 -9.61
CA MET A 414 14.12 39.25 -9.54
C MET A 414 14.17 38.71 -8.12
N ILE A 415 14.47 39.56 -7.13
CA ILE A 415 14.39 39.20 -5.70
C ILE A 415 12.96 38.80 -5.35
N ARG A 416 11.94 39.54 -5.82
CA ARG A 416 10.53 39.22 -5.57
C ARG A 416 10.15 37.83 -6.06
N ILE A 417 10.53 37.48 -7.30
CA ILE A 417 10.23 36.16 -7.89
C ILE A 417 11.00 35.05 -7.16
N GLY A 418 12.24 35.32 -6.75
CA GLY A 418 13.06 34.38 -5.97
C GLY A 418 12.47 34.12 -4.58
N VAL A 419 12.03 35.18 -3.88
CA VAL A 419 11.34 35.08 -2.58
C VAL A 419 10.04 34.31 -2.72
N PHE A 420 9.24 34.62 -3.75
CA PHE A 420 8.02 33.86 -4.04
C PHE A 420 8.35 32.37 -4.21
N SER A 421 9.26 32.02 -5.11
CA SER A 421 9.65 30.63 -5.36
C SER A 421 10.18 29.91 -4.11
N GLY A 422 10.94 30.62 -3.27
CA GLY A 422 11.45 30.10 -1.99
C GLY A 422 10.38 29.92 -0.92
N LEU A 423 9.37 30.81 -0.84
CA LEU A 423 8.24 30.65 0.08
C LEU A 423 7.40 29.42 -0.27
N TYR A 424 7.23 29.11 -1.56
CA TYR A 424 6.53 27.90 -2.00
C TYR A 424 7.32 26.61 -1.77
N LEU A 425 8.65 26.68 -1.68
CA LEU A 425 9.46 25.52 -1.36
C LEU A 425 9.16 24.98 0.05
N VAL A 426 8.80 25.84 1.01
CA VAL A 426 8.50 25.44 2.39
C VAL A 426 7.36 24.42 2.47
N PRO A 427 6.12 24.71 2.04
CA PRO A 427 5.04 23.72 2.07
C PRO A 427 5.32 22.50 1.17
N LEU A 428 6.09 22.66 0.08
CA LEU A 428 6.46 21.54 -0.80
C LEU A 428 7.40 20.56 -0.10
N VAL A 429 8.39 21.06 0.65
CA VAL A 429 9.29 20.23 1.46
C VAL A 429 8.56 19.62 2.65
N THR A 430 7.62 20.34 3.27
CA THR A 430 6.75 19.78 4.32
C THR A 430 5.93 18.62 3.78
N LEU A 431 5.27 18.79 2.62
CA LEU A 431 4.51 17.73 1.97
C LEU A 431 5.39 16.52 1.63
N LEU A 432 6.61 16.77 1.13
CA LEU A 432 7.57 15.70 0.87
C LEU A 432 7.95 14.95 2.14
N GLY A 433 8.17 15.67 3.24
CA GLY A 433 8.41 15.09 4.57
C GLY A 433 7.24 14.22 5.05
N CYS A 434 5.99 14.67 4.85
CA CYS A 434 4.79 13.89 5.16
C CYS A 434 4.75 12.58 4.37
N TYR A 435 5.00 12.59 3.05
CA TYR A 435 5.00 11.37 2.24
C TYR A 435 6.10 10.40 2.67
N VAL A 436 7.28 10.89 3.04
CA VAL A 436 8.40 10.06 3.50
C VAL A 436 8.09 9.47 4.87
N TYR A 437 7.50 10.26 5.75
CA TYR A 437 7.04 9.81 7.06
C TYR A 437 5.98 8.71 6.92
N GLU A 438 5.01 8.89 6.03
CA GLU A 438 4.02 7.86 5.71
C GLU A 438 4.68 6.61 5.17
N GLN A 439 5.57 6.71 4.19
CA GLN A 439 6.28 5.55 3.60
C GLN A 439 7.04 4.72 4.64
N VAL A 440 7.68 5.37 5.62
CA VAL A 440 8.44 4.69 6.68
C VAL A 440 7.51 4.01 7.69
N ASN A 441 6.38 4.64 8.04
CA ASN A 441 5.51 4.15 9.11
C ASN A 441 4.32 3.32 8.62
N ARG A 442 4.06 3.28 7.30
CA ARG A 442 2.86 2.67 6.72
C ARG A 442 2.67 1.21 7.15
N ILE A 443 3.74 0.43 7.08
CA ILE A 443 3.71 -1.00 7.44
C ILE A 443 3.30 -1.16 8.91
N THR A 444 3.86 -0.33 9.80
CA THR A 444 3.50 -0.35 11.22
C THR A 444 2.03 0.03 11.41
N TRP A 445 1.53 1.06 10.73
CA TRP A 445 0.12 1.45 10.81
C TRP A 445 -0.83 0.35 10.34
N GLU A 446 -0.49 -0.31 9.23
CA GLU A 446 -1.27 -1.41 8.68
C GLU A 446 -1.29 -2.63 9.61
N ILE A 447 -0.14 -3.01 10.17
CA ILE A 447 -0.05 -4.12 11.14
C ILE A 447 -0.83 -3.80 12.42
N THR A 448 -0.68 -2.59 12.97
CA THR A 448 -1.43 -2.18 14.16
C THR A 448 -2.93 -2.17 13.88
N TRP A 449 -3.35 -1.65 12.73
CA TRP A 449 -4.76 -1.66 12.35
C TRP A 449 -5.33 -3.08 12.27
N VAL A 450 -4.60 -4.02 11.64
CA VAL A 450 -5.00 -5.44 11.62
C VAL A 450 -5.04 -6.01 13.04
N SER A 451 -4.06 -5.72 13.89
CA SER A 451 -4.03 -6.15 15.30
C SER A 451 -5.23 -5.67 16.09
N ASP A 452 -5.68 -4.45 15.86
CA ASP A 452 -6.78 -3.84 16.62
C ASP A 452 -8.15 -4.36 16.14
N HIS A 453 -8.28 -4.68 14.84
CA HIS A 453 -9.55 -5.03 14.22
C HIS A 453 -9.70 -6.52 13.87
N CYS A 454 -8.67 -7.34 14.08
CA CYS A 454 -8.69 -8.76 13.73
C CYS A 454 -9.88 -9.51 14.33
N ARG A 455 -10.20 -9.24 15.61
CA ARG A 455 -11.33 -9.87 16.32
C ARG A 455 -12.67 -9.44 15.73
N GLN A 456 -12.81 -8.16 15.37
CA GLN A 456 -14.03 -7.61 14.78
C GLN A 456 -14.30 -8.23 13.40
N TYR A 457 -13.25 -8.41 12.60
CA TYR A 457 -13.37 -9.00 11.27
C TYR A 457 -13.32 -10.54 11.26
N HIS A 458 -13.23 -11.16 12.44
CA HIS A 458 -13.06 -12.61 12.59
C HIS A 458 -11.87 -13.16 11.78
N ILE A 459 -10.80 -12.37 11.69
CA ILE A 459 -9.53 -12.76 11.05
C ILE A 459 -8.45 -13.01 12.10
N PRO A 460 -7.36 -13.70 11.74
CA PRO A 460 -6.29 -14.04 12.67
C PRO A 460 -5.60 -12.77 13.18
N CYS A 461 -5.39 -12.68 14.50
CA CYS A 461 -4.67 -11.56 15.09
C CYS A 461 -3.16 -11.80 15.03
N PRO A 462 -2.34 -10.82 14.61
CA PRO A 462 -0.89 -10.92 14.67
C PRO A 462 -0.40 -11.11 16.12
N TYR A 463 0.63 -11.93 16.31
CA TYR A 463 1.19 -12.26 17.63
C TYR A 463 1.98 -11.06 18.18
N GLN A 464 1.51 -10.47 19.29
CA GLN A 464 2.30 -9.48 20.03
C GLN A 464 3.29 -10.23 20.93
N SER A 465 4.58 -10.26 20.57
CA SER A 465 5.61 -10.63 21.53
C SER A 465 5.67 -9.54 22.58
N ASN A 466 5.14 -9.79 23.78
CA ASN A 466 5.40 -8.94 24.93
C ASN A 466 6.93 -8.87 25.10
N GLN A 467 7.49 -7.68 24.89
CA GLN A 467 8.87 -7.36 25.24
C GLN A 467 9.03 -7.27 26.76
#